data_AF-A0AAU7Z1N3-F1
#
_entry.id   AF-A0AAU7Z1N3-F1
#
_cell.length_a   1.000
_cell.length_b   1.000
_cell.length_c   1.000
_cell.angle_alpha   90.00
_cell.angle_beta   90.00
_cell.angle_gamma   90.00
#
_symmetry.space_group_name_H-M   'P 1'
#
loop_
_entity.id
_entity.type
_entity.pdbx_description
1 polymer ?
#
loop_
_entity_poly.entity_id
_entity_poly.type
_entity_poly.pdbx_seq_one_letter_code
_entity_poly.pdbx_strand_id
1 'polypeptide(L)'
;MAKPIAFKPITVDFKADLVRKLEKAPEEHAEALLLAYDVLEEAHRKGLLSLLHGAIGAKDTIFNTLSKYAAQPEGIAAIRNLLTAAKILTELDPEVLDQLSKVMAHATKEHQAEREAPSLWQLARRATSEDSRRGLSFMTLVLSGLGRSLKN
;
A
#
# COMPACT_ATOMS: atom_id res chain seq x y z
N MET A 1 61.40 17.44 44.75
CA MET A 1 61.39 16.94 43.36
C MET A 1 60.53 15.68 43.31
N ALA A 2 59.41 15.69 42.59
CA ALA A 2 58.49 14.54 42.51
C ALA A 2 58.99 13.49 41.52
N LYS A 3 58.93 12.20 41.89
CA LYS A 3 59.33 11.08 41.03
C LYS A 3 58.25 10.80 39.97
N PRO A 4 58.58 10.60 38.69
CA PRO A 4 57.59 10.29 37.67
C PRO A 4 57.00 8.89 37.90
N ILE A 5 55.68 8.78 37.81
CA ILE A 5 54.98 7.49 37.85
C ILE A 5 55.05 6.89 36.45
N ALA A 6 55.60 5.69 36.31
CA ALA A 6 55.66 4.98 35.03
C ALA A 6 54.25 4.53 34.64
N PHE A 7 53.56 5.29 33.78
CA PHE A 7 52.30 4.87 33.18
C PHE A 7 52.59 3.79 32.14
N LYS A 8 52.23 2.55 32.45
CA LYS A 8 52.15 1.47 31.45
C LYS A 8 50.72 1.43 30.92
N PRO A 9 50.46 1.84 29.68
CA PRO A 9 49.13 1.70 29.10
C PRO A 9 48.79 0.22 29.00
N ILE A 10 47.71 -0.18 29.66
CA ILE A 10 47.12 -1.51 29.48
C ILE A 10 46.50 -1.49 28.09
N THR A 11 47.08 -2.23 27.14
CA THR A 11 46.50 -2.42 25.82
C THR A 11 45.28 -3.32 25.96
N VAL A 12 44.10 -2.71 26.02
CA VAL A 12 42.83 -3.44 26.06
C VAL A 12 42.55 -3.97 24.65
N ASP A 13 42.63 -5.28 24.49
CA ASP A 13 42.16 -5.93 23.27
C ASP A 13 40.63 -5.97 23.29
N PHE A 14 40.02 -5.00 22.61
CA PHE A 14 38.57 -4.86 22.50
C PHE A 14 37.91 -6.11 21.93
N LYS A 15 38.59 -6.84 21.03
CA LYS A 15 38.04 -8.07 20.45
C LYS A 15 38.00 -9.19 21.47
N ALA A 16 39.07 -9.34 22.25
CA ALA A 16 39.11 -10.30 23.36
C ALA A 16 38.08 -9.97 24.45
N ASP A 17 37.85 -8.68 24.75
CA ASP A 17 36.85 -8.24 25.72
C ASP A 17 35.41 -8.48 25.23
N LEU A 18 35.15 -8.29 23.93
CA LEU A 18 33.86 -8.64 23.30
C LEU A 18 33.59 -10.15 23.30
N VAL A 19 34.60 -10.97 23.00
CA VAL A 19 34.47 -12.44 23.05
C VAL A 19 34.18 -12.90 24.49
N ARG A 20 34.89 -12.35 25.48
CA ARG A 20 34.67 -12.65 26.89
C ARG A 20 33.27 -12.25 27.37
N LYS A 21 32.74 -11.12 26.88
CA LYS A 21 31.36 -10.68 27.17
C LYS A 21 30.33 -11.57 26.49
N LEU A 22 30.59 -12.01 25.26
CA LEU A 22 29.73 -12.96 24.54
C LEU A 22 29.71 -14.33 25.22
N GLU A 23 30.84 -14.79 25.76
CA GLU A 23 30.93 -16.06 26.51
C GLU A 23 30.17 -16.02 27.85
N LYS A 24 30.08 -14.84 28.48
CA LYS A 24 29.37 -14.65 29.77
C LYS A 24 27.91 -14.21 29.65
N ALA A 25 27.53 -13.60 28.52
CA ALA A 25 26.16 -13.16 28.26
C ALA A 25 25.09 -14.26 28.42
N PRO A 26 25.33 -15.54 28.09
CA PRO A 26 24.37 -16.62 28.29
C PRO A 26 24.04 -16.87 29.76
N GLU A 27 25.01 -16.68 30.67
CA GLU A 27 24.83 -16.91 32.11
C GLU A 27 24.19 -15.70 32.80
N GLU A 28 24.58 -14.48 32.42
CA GLU A 28 24.09 -13.23 33.02
C GLU A 28 22.73 -12.76 32.44
N HIS A 29 22.38 -13.17 31.21
CA HIS A 29 21.17 -12.75 30.51
C HIS A 29 20.34 -13.92 29.98
N ALA A 30 20.44 -15.09 30.64
CA ALA A 30 19.73 -16.31 30.26
C ALA A 30 18.24 -16.07 30.00
N GLU A 31 17.55 -15.35 30.89
CA GLU A 31 16.11 -15.07 30.77
C GLU A 31 15.79 -14.18 29.57
N ALA A 32 16.57 -13.12 29.33
CA ALA A 32 16.37 -12.22 28.20
C ALA A 32 16.68 -12.91 26.85
N LEU A 33 17.66 -13.82 26.84
CA LEU A 33 17.98 -14.63 25.67
C LEU A 33 16.87 -15.64 25.38
N LEU A 34 16.35 -16.31 26.41
CA LEU A 34 15.19 -17.21 26.26
C LEU A 34 13.98 -16.47 25.73
N LEU A 35 13.68 -15.28 26.25
CA LEU A 35 12.62 -14.43 25.73
C LEU A 35 12.84 -14.02 24.26
N ALA A 36 14.09 -13.68 23.89
CA ALA A 36 14.43 -13.38 22.50
C ALA A 36 14.23 -14.60 21.58
N TYR A 37 14.57 -15.80 22.05
CA TYR A 37 14.29 -17.04 21.34
C TYR A 37 12.79 -17.31 21.20
N ASP A 38 11.98 -17.07 22.24
CA ASP A 38 10.53 -17.22 22.18
C ASP A 38 9.91 -16.24 21.18
N VAL A 39 10.39 -14.99 21.14
CA VAL A 39 9.95 -14.00 20.15
C VAL A 39 10.31 -14.43 18.73
N LEU A 40 11.53 -14.96 18.53
CA LEU A 40 11.96 -15.49 17.23
C LEU A 40 11.16 -16.72 16.83
N GLU A 41 10.86 -17.62 17.76
CA GLU A 41 10.05 -18.81 17.53
C GLU A 41 8.62 -18.42 17.16
N GLU A 42 8.04 -17.45 17.85
CA GLU A 42 6.70 -16.95 17.56
C GLU A 42 6.63 -16.23 16.21
N ALA A 43 7.66 -15.44 15.88
CA ALA A 43 7.80 -14.84 14.55
C ALA A 43 7.99 -15.90 13.45
N HIS A 44 8.66 -17.01 13.75
CA HIS A 44 8.79 -18.14 12.84
C HIS A 44 7.45 -18.86 12.63
N ARG A 45 6.74 -19.20 13.72
CA ARG A 45 5.40 -19.84 13.67
C ARG A 45 4.39 -19.02 12.88
N LYS A 46 4.42 -17.70 13.03
CA LYS A 46 3.55 -16.76 12.29
C LYS A 46 4.03 -16.48 10.86
N GLY A 47 5.12 -17.13 10.43
CA GLY A 47 5.66 -16.98 9.09
C GLY A 47 6.33 -15.64 8.81
N LEU A 48 6.51 -14.76 9.80
CA LEU A 48 7.18 -13.47 9.61
C LEU A 48 8.64 -13.65 9.17
N LEU A 49 9.35 -14.60 9.78
CA LEU A 49 10.73 -14.89 9.37
C LEU A 49 10.78 -15.46 7.94
N SER A 50 9.79 -16.25 7.53
CA SER A 50 9.69 -16.79 6.17
C SER A 50 9.31 -15.71 5.16
N LEU A 51 8.47 -14.74 5.54
CA LEU A 51 8.16 -13.57 4.72
C LEU A 51 9.39 -12.68 4.54
N LEU A 52 10.12 -12.40 5.62
CA LEU A 52 11.38 -11.65 5.55
C LEU A 52 12.43 -12.39 4.73
N HIS A 53 12.58 -13.70 4.93
CA HIS A 53 13.48 -14.54 4.17
C HIS A 53 13.09 -14.59 2.68
N GLY A 54 11.80 -14.71 2.37
CA GLY A 54 11.28 -14.64 1.00
C GLY A 54 11.49 -13.28 0.35
N ALA A 55 11.29 -12.19 1.10
CA ALA A 55 11.55 -10.82 0.63
C ALA A 55 13.05 -10.58 0.35
N ILE A 56 13.94 -11.13 1.20
CA ILE A 56 15.39 -11.07 1.01
C ILE A 56 15.83 -11.98 -0.15
N GLY A 57 15.30 -13.21 -0.22
CA GLY A 57 15.63 -14.19 -1.27
C GLY A 57 15.10 -13.81 -2.65
N ALA A 58 13.95 -13.14 -2.71
CA ALA A 58 13.37 -12.63 -3.95
C ALA A 58 13.84 -11.19 -4.28
N LYS A 59 14.69 -10.59 -3.44
CA LYS A 59 15.16 -9.20 -3.59
C LYS A 59 15.75 -8.98 -4.98
N ASP A 60 16.67 -9.81 -5.44
CA ASP A 60 17.37 -9.55 -6.70
C ASP A 60 16.47 -9.74 -7.93
N THR A 61 15.51 -10.66 -7.88
CA THR A 61 14.57 -10.88 -8.99
C THR A 61 13.45 -9.85 -9.01
N ILE A 62 12.86 -9.50 -7.86
CA ILE A 62 11.80 -8.51 -7.75
C ILE A 62 12.37 -7.11 -7.96
N PHE A 63 13.45 -6.72 -7.26
CA PHE A 63 14.01 -5.39 -7.44
C PHE A 63 14.57 -5.21 -8.84
N ASN A 64 15.38 -6.11 -9.41
CA ASN A 64 15.95 -5.84 -10.73
C ASN A 64 14.88 -5.85 -11.83
N THR A 65 13.91 -6.75 -11.79
CA THR A 65 12.87 -6.81 -12.82
C THR A 65 11.90 -5.64 -12.66
N LEU A 66 11.36 -5.43 -11.46
CA LEU A 66 10.40 -4.36 -11.21
C LEU A 66 11.03 -2.98 -11.35
N SER A 67 12.26 -2.75 -10.87
CA SER A 67 12.95 -1.47 -11.06
C SER A 67 13.29 -1.22 -12.52
N LYS A 68 13.68 -2.25 -13.28
CA LYS A 68 13.95 -2.11 -14.71
C LYS A 68 12.69 -1.72 -15.48
N TYR A 69 11.56 -2.37 -15.21
CA TYR A 69 10.29 -2.00 -15.85
C TYR A 69 9.73 -0.67 -15.34
N ALA A 70 9.87 -0.36 -14.05
CA ALA A 70 9.44 0.91 -13.48
C ALA A 70 10.26 2.11 -13.98
N ALA A 71 11.54 1.90 -14.27
CA ALA A 71 12.43 2.94 -14.80
C ALA A 71 12.33 3.12 -16.32
N GLN A 72 11.67 2.20 -17.04
CA GLN A 72 11.34 2.39 -18.44
C GLN A 72 10.30 3.51 -18.60
N PRO A 73 10.30 4.23 -19.74
CA PRO A 73 9.32 5.29 -20.01
C PRO A 73 7.86 4.84 -19.81
N GLU A 74 7.55 3.60 -20.19
CA GLU A 74 6.23 2.99 -20.04
C GLU A 74 5.87 2.77 -18.56
N GLY A 75 6.82 2.31 -17.75
CA GLY A 75 6.62 2.13 -16.31
C GLY A 75 6.46 3.44 -15.57
N ILE A 76 7.27 4.44 -15.89
CA ILE A 76 7.13 5.80 -15.34
C ILE A 76 5.75 6.38 -15.70
N ALA A 77 5.32 6.24 -16.96
CA ALA A 77 4.02 6.68 -17.40
C ALA A 77 2.88 5.94 -16.67
N ALA A 78 3.00 4.62 -16.51
CA ALA A 78 2.01 3.81 -15.78
C ALA A 78 1.92 4.23 -14.31
N ILE A 79 3.05 4.41 -13.62
CA ILE A 79 3.09 4.88 -12.22
C ILE A 79 2.48 6.27 -12.12
N ARG A 80 2.82 7.18 -13.03
CA ARG A 80 2.26 8.53 -13.04
C ARG A 80 0.75 8.50 -13.24
N ASN A 81 0.25 7.72 -14.19
CA ASN A 81 -1.19 7.56 -14.44
C ASN A 81 -1.90 6.97 -13.21
N LEU A 82 -1.30 5.98 -12.55
CA LEU A 82 -1.84 5.39 -11.32
C LEU A 82 -1.89 6.41 -10.18
N LEU A 83 -0.84 7.19 -9.97
CA LEU A 83 -0.81 8.26 -8.97
C LEU A 83 -1.83 9.36 -9.30
N THR A 84 -1.99 9.71 -10.58
CA THR A 84 -3.02 10.66 -11.01
C THR A 84 -4.43 10.10 -10.78
N ALA A 85 -4.68 8.83 -11.08
CA ALA A 85 -5.96 8.19 -10.78
C ALA A 85 -6.24 8.15 -9.27
N ALA A 86 -5.24 7.80 -8.46
CA ALA A 86 -5.35 7.85 -7.01
C ALA A 86 -5.66 9.26 -6.51
N LYS A 87 -4.98 10.28 -7.07
CA LYS A 87 -5.25 11.68 -6.74
C LYS A 87 -6.69 12.09 -7.07
N ILE A 88 -7.19 11.73 -8.25
CA ILE A 88 -8.59 11.96 -8.63
C ILE A 88 -9.52 11.32 -7.60
N LEU A 89 -9.29 10.05 -7.23
CA LEU A 89 -10.11 9.36 -6.23
C LEU A 89 -10.07 10.04 -4.85
N THR A 90 -8.93 10.63 -4.45
CA THR A 90 -8.83 11.37 -3.19
C THR A 90 -9.40 12.78 -3.23
N GLU A 91 -9.48 13.40 -4.41
CA GLU A 91 -10.07 14.73 -4.60
C GLU A 91 -11.59 14.68 -4.76
N LEU A 92 -12.16 13.51 -5.03
CA LEU A 92 -13.61 13.31 -5.03
C LEU A 92 -14.15 13.44 -3.60
N ASP A 93 -15.24 14.20 -3.47
CA ASP A 93 -15.97 14.33 -2.22
C ASP A 93 -16.48 12.95 -1.75
N PRO A 94 -16.17 12.53 -0.50
CA PRO A 94 -16.70 11.29 0.08
C PRO A 94 -18.22 11.16 -0.03
N GLU A 95 -18.96 12.26 0.04
CA GLU A 95 -20.42 12.26 -0.10
C GLU A 95 -20.87 11.85 -1.50
N VAL A 96 -20.13 12.27 -2.54
CA VAL A 96 -20.41 11.89 -3.93
C VAL A 96 -20.10 10.40 -4.14
N LEU A 97 -19.01 9.90 -3.56
CA LEU A 97 -18.65 8.48 -3.62
C LEU A 97 -19.71 7.61 -2.91
N ASP A 98 -20.17 8.02 -1.73
CA ASP A 98 -21.21 7.33 -0.98
C ASP A 98 -22.54 7.32 -1.76
N GLN A 99 -22.97 8.46 -2.31
CA GLN A 99 -24.15 8.54 -3.18
C GLN A 99 -24.03 7.63 -4.39
N LEU A 100 -22.88 7.64 -5.08
CA LEU A 100 -22.65 6.78 -6.24
C LEU A 100 -22.75 5.29 -5.86
N SER A 101 -22.15 4.91 -4.72
CA SER A 101 -22.22 3.53 -4.22
C SER A 101 -23.66 3.09 -3.92
N LYS A 102 -24.48 3.98 -3.34
CA LYS A 102 -25.89 3.74 -3.03
C LYS A 102 -26.72 3.62 -4.30
N VAL A 103 -26.51 4.49 -5.28
CA VAL A 103 -27.17 4.42 -6.60
C VAL A 103 -26.85 3.09 -7.29
N MET A 104 -25.58 2.67 -7.29
CA MET A 104 -25.17 1.40 -7.89
C MET A 104 -25.78 0.19 -7.18
N ALA A 105 -25.79 0.19 -5.84
CA ALA A 105 -26.43 -0.85 -5.06
C ALA A 105 -27.95 -0.91 -5.31
N HIS A 106 -28.61 0.24 -5.41
CA HIS A 106 -30.03 0.34 -5.71
C HIS A 106 -30.34 -0.18 -7.12
N ALA A 107 -29.61 0.29 -8.13
CA ALA A 107 -29.78 -0.14 -9.52
C ALA A 107 -29.56 -1.65 -9.67
N THR A 108 -28.59 -2.22 -8.96
CA THR A 108 -28.34 -3.66 -8.94
C THR A 108 -29.51 -4.43 -8.32
N LYS A 109 -30.05 -3.93 -7.20
CA LYS A 109 -31.23 -4.54 -6.54
C LYS A 109 -32.48 -4.45 -7.41
N GLU A 110 -32.73 -3.30 -8.04
CA GLU A 110 -33.85 -3.12 -8.96
C GLU A 110 -33.74 -4.07 -10.15
N HIS A 111 -32.54 -4.19 -10.73
CA HIS A 111 -32.31 -5.12 -11.83
C HIS A 111 -32.48 -6.58 -11.42
N GLN A 112 -32.04 -6.96 -10.21
CA GLN A 112 -32.26 -8.32 -9.68
C GLN A 112 -33.73 -8.59 -9.33
N ALA A 113 -34.50 -7.56 -8.96
CA ALA A 113 -35.93 -7.68 -8.67
C ALA A 113 -36.78 -7.75 -9.96
N GLU A 114 -36.28 -7.23 -11.08
CA GLU A 114 -36.87 -7.42 -12.41
C GLU A 114 -36.73 -8.89 -12.84
N ARG A 115 -37.76 -9.70 -12.56
CA ARG A 115 -37.80 -11.12 -12.91
C ARG A 115 -37.95 -11.39 -14.42
N GLU A 116 -38.47 -10.42 -15.17
CA GLU A 116 -38.66 -10.49 -16.61
C GLU A 116 -37.98 -9.30 -17.28
N ALA A 117 -37.47 -9.52 -18.50
CA ALA A 117 -36.83 -8.45 -19.26
C ALA A 117 -37.85 -7.33 -19.56
N PRO A 118 -37.49 -6.05 -19.31
CA PRO A 118 -38.39 -4.94 -19.58
C PRO A 118 -38.72 -4.85 -21.08
N SER A 119 -39.98 -4.57 -21.39
CA SER A 119 -40.44 -4.34 -22.76
C SER A 119 -39.77 -3.12 -23.39
N LEU A 120 -39.67 -3.10 -24.72
CA LEU A 120 -39.09 -1.96 -25.47
C LEU A 120 -39.79 -0.63 -25.15
N TRP A 121 -41.11 -0.66 -24.90
CA TRP A 121 -41.87 0.52 -24.49
C TRP A 121 -41.50 1.01 -23.09
N GLN A 122 -41.30 0.09 -22.13
CA GLN A 122 -40.84 0.44 -20.78
C GLN A 122 -39.43 1.02 -20.80
N LEU A 123 -38.54 0.48 -21.63
CA LEU A 123 -37.20 1.04 -21.83
C LEU A 123 -37.25 2.46 -22.42
N ALA A 124 -38.07 2.68 -23.45
CA ALA A 124 -38.25 4.00 -24.05
C ALA A 124 -38.82 5.02 -23.05
N ARG A 125 -39.80 4.60 -22.24
CA ARG A 125 -40.37 5.43 -21.18
C ARG A 125 -39.36 5.74 -20.07
N ARG A 126 -38.55 4.75 -19.67
CA ARG A 126 -37.48 4.93 -18.66
C ARG A 126 -36.43 5.91 -19.18
N ALA A 127 -35.96 5.74 -20.41
CA ALA A 127 -34.96 6.63 -21.03
C ALA A 127 -35.43 8.08 -21.17
N THR A 128 -36.74 8.31 -21.36
CA THR A 128 -37.36 9.64 -21.48
C THR A 128 -37.92 10.17 -20.16
N SER A 129 -37.71 9.45 -19.05
CA SER A 129 -38.16 9.86 -17.72
C SER A 129 -37.55 11.20 -17.29
N GLU A 130 -38.16 11.86 -16.31
CA GLU A 130 -37.63 13.09 -15.75
C GLU A 130 -36.23 12.89 -15.17
N ASP A 131 -36.02 11.79 -14.44
CA ASP A 131 -34.72 11.46 -13.83
C ASP A 131 -33.64 11.19 -14.87
N SER A 132 -33.97 10.46 -15.95
CA SER A 132 -33.02 10.25 -17.05
C SER A 132 -32.67 11.56 -17.76
N ARG A 133 -33.64 12.48 -17.94
CA ARG A 133 -33.37 13.81 -18.49
C ARG A 133 -32.47 14.64 -17.58
N ARG A 134 -32.67 14.58 -16.25
CA ARG A 134 -31.79 15.24 -15.26
C ARG A 134 -30.37 14.67 -15.31
N GLY A 135 -30.23 13.34 -15.35
CA GLY A 135 -28.93 12.67 -15.49
C GLY A 135 -28.21 13.06 -16.79
N LEU A 136 -28.92 13.06 -17.92
CA LEU A 136 -28.39 13.51 -19.20
C LEU A 136 -27.96 14.99 -19.15
N SER A 137 -28.76 15.86 -18.55
CA SER A 137 -28.39 17.28 -18.36
C SER A 137 -27.08 17.41 -17.57
N PHE A 138 -26.94 16.68 -16.46
CA PHE A 138 -25.70 16.68 -15.68
C PHE A 138 -24.50 16.22 -16.52
N MET A 139 -24.63 15.10 -17.24
CA MET A 139 -23.57 14.59 -18.11
C MET A 139 -23.17 15.60 -19.19
N THR A 140 -24.13 16.31 -19.79
CA THR A 140 -23.82 17.35 -20.78
C THR A 140 -23.09 18.55 -20.18
N LEU A 141 -23.36 18.90 -18.91
CA LEU A 141 -22.62 19.96 -18.20
C LEU A 141 -21.18 19.54 -17.92
N VAL A 142 -20.96 18.29 -17.51
CA VAL A 142 -19.62 17.71 -17.33
C VAL A 142 -18.85 17.74 -18.64
N LEU A 143 -19.45 17.25 -19.73
CA LEU A 143 -18.84 17.28 -21.07
C LEU A 143 -18.52 18.70 -21.54
N SER A 144 -19.42 19.66 -21.30
CA SER A 144 -19.20 21.08 -21.62
C SER A 144 -18.10 21.71 -20.77
N GLY A 145 -17.93 21.28 -19.53
CA GLY A 145 -16.82 21.67 -18.66
C GLY A 145 -15.48 21.17 -19.21
N LEU A 146 -15.41 19.89 -19.56
CA LEU A 146 -14.23 19.28 -20.19
C LEU A 146 -13.85 19.98 -21.50
N GLY A 147 -14.82 20.20 -22.39
CA GLY A 147 -14.59 20.91 -23.66
C GLY A 147 -14.06 22.33 -23.49
N ARG A 148 -14.46 23.04 -22.43
CA ARG A 148 -13.90 24.37 -22.08
C ARG A 148 -12.45 24.26 -21.60
N SER A 149 -12.11 23.22 -20.83
CA SER A 149 -10.75 22.99 -20.35
C SER A 149 -9.76 22.66 -21.47
N LEU A 150 -10.21 22.11 -22.60
CA LEU A 150 -9.38 21.74 -23.76
C LEU A 150 -9.09 22.92 -24.71
N LYS A 151 -9.76 24.06 -24.55
CA LYS A 151 -9.51 25.28 -25.34
C LYS A 151 -8.33 26.10 -24.81
N ASN A 152 -7.73 25.67 -23.70
CA ASN A 152 -6.54 26.27 -23.10
C ASN A 152 -5.29 25.48 -23.47
#